data_AF-A0A7Y5ET24-F1
#
_entry.id   AF-A0A7Y5ET24-F1
#
_cell.length_a   1.000
_cell.length_b   1.000
_cell.length_c   1.000
_cell.angle_alpha   90.00
_cell.angle_beta   90.00
_cell.angle_gamma   90.00
#
_symmetry.space_group_name_H-M   'P 1'
#
loop_
_entity.id
_entity.type
_entity.pdbx_description
1 polymer ?
#
loop_
_entity_poly.entity_id
_entity_poly.type
_entity_poly.pdbx_seq_one_letter_code
_entity_poly.pdbx_strand_id
1 'polypeptide(L)'
;MEDKENIKDEIRDLANATENYIKIQLELIKLKIIEKTADVISAAFSRIAILIFLVFTLIILNIGLSFYFGELLHKTYYGFFVVSGFYAIITIILYLLRNRFLKTKVSNTIIDILLKED
;
A
#
# COMPACT_ATOMS: atom_id res chain seq x y z
N MET A 1 -15.34 49.52 41.97
CA MET A 1 -14.57 48.27 42.16
C MET A 1 -15.37 47.09 41.64
N GLU A 2 -16.69 47.10 41.83
CA GLU A 2 -17.70 46.14 41.31
C GLU A 2 -17.62 45.84 39.79
N ASP A 3 -17.50 46.85 38.92
CA ASP A 3 -17.44 46.63 37.46
C ASP A 3 -16.22 45.83 36.97
N LYS A 4 -15.10 45.86 37.70
CA LYS A 4 -13.89 45.11 37.31
C LYS A 4 -13.97 43.63 37.68
N GLU A 5 -14.86 43.27 38.61
CA GLU A 5 -15.05 41.91 39.08
C GLU A 5 -15.97 41.13 38.11
N ASN A 6 -17.09 41.74 37.69
CA ASN A 6 -17.99 41.19 36.67
C ASN A 6 -17.30 40.88 35.33
N ILE A 7 -16.43 41.78 34.84
CA ILE A 7 -15.69 41.57 33.58
C ILE A 7 -14.74 40.38 33.69
N LYS A 8 -14.13 40.15 34.87
CA LYS A 8 -13.26 38.99 35.07
C LYS A 8 -14.05 37.68 35.04
N ASP A 9 -15.25 37.67 35.59
CA ASP A 9 -16.09 36.47 35.63
C ASP A 9 -16.64 36.12 34.23
N GLU A 10 -17.08 37.09 33.43
CA GLU A 10 -17.47 36.86 32.03
C GLU A 10 -16.32 36.29 31.18
N ILE A 11 -15.10 36.81 31.36
CA ILE A 11 -13.91 36.31 30.64
C ILE A 11 -13.59 34.88 31.08
N ARG A 12 -13.75 34.55 32.36
CA ARG A 12 -13.55 33.19 32.88
C ARG A 12 -14.57 32.22 32.32
N ASP A 13 -15.83 32.62 32.22
CA ASP A 13 -16.89 31.78 31.66
C ASP A 13 -16.70 31.52 30.16
N LEU A 14 -16.29 32.54 29.39
CA LEU A 14 -15.90 32.39 27.99
C LEU A 14 -14.69 31.47 27.81
N ALA A 15 -13.67 31.61 28.68
CA ALA A 15 -12.50 30.74 28.66
C ALA A 15 -12.88 29.29 28.96
N ASN A 16 -13.72 29.06 29.98
CA ASN A 16 -14.22 27.74 30.35
C ASN A 16 -15.07 27.11 29.23
N ALA A 17 -15.95 27.89 28.58
CA ALA A 17 -16.74 27.42 27.45
C ALA A 17 -15.85 27.03 26.25
N THR A 18 -14.82 27.82 25.97
CA THR A 18 -13.85 27.57 24.90
C THR A 18 -13.01 26.32 25.20
N GLU A 19 -12.54 26.16 26.44
CA GLU A 19 -11.78 24.99 26.87
C GLU A 19 -12.62 23.71 26.75
N ASN A 20 -13.88 23.74 27.20
CA ASN A 20 -14.81 22.62 27.04
C ASN A 20 -15.05 22.29 25.57
N TYR A 21 -15.23 23.30 24.71
CA TYR A 21 -15.40 23.08 23.27
C TYR A 21 -14.17 22.43 22.64
N ILE A 22 -12.96 22.91 22.96
CA ILE A 22 -11.70 22.32 22.50
C ILE A 22 -11.58 20.88 22.98
N LYS A 23 -11.94 20.59 24.23
CA LYS A 23 -11.88 19.25 24.80
C LYS A 23 -12.81 18.28 24.07
N ILE A 24 -14.04 18.71 23.76
CA ILE A 24 -15.00 17.94 22.95
C ILE A 24 -14.43 17.68 21.54
N GLN A 25 -13.89 18.70 20.89
CA GLN A 25 -13.30 18.58 19.55
C GLN A 25 -12.13 17.58 19.54
N LEU A 26 -11.27 17.62 20.57
CA LEU A 26 -10.16 16.67 20.72
C LEU A 26 -10.66 15.23 20.93
N GLU A 27 -11.71 15.05 21.74
CA GLU A 27 -12.32 13.74 21.97
C GLU A 27 -12.94 13.16 20.70
N LEU A 28 -13.62 14.00 19.90
CA LEU A 28 -14.15 13.61 18.59
C LEU A 28 -13.04 13.22 17.61
N ILE A 29 -11.95 13.99 17.55
CA ILE A 29 -10.80 13.67 16.69
C ILE A 29 -10.19 12.34 17.11
N LYS A 30 -9.97 12.13 18.41
CA LYS A 30 -9.44 10.87 18.94
C LYS A 30 -10.32 9.68 18.56
N LEU A 31 -11.64 9.81 18.74
CA LEU A 31 -12.58 8.76 18.40
C LEU A 31 -12.57 8.45 16.89
N LYS A 32 -12.61 9.49 16.05
CA LYS A 32 -12.58 9.36 14.59
C LYS A 32 -11.28 8.74 14.07
N ILE A 33 -10.15 9.05 14.70
CA ILE A 33 -8.86 8.42 14.39
C ILE A 33 -8.92 6.93 14.71
N ILE A 34 -9.43 6.54 15.88
CA ILE A 34 -9.54 5.13 16.29
C ILE A 34 -10.43 4.37 15.30
N GLU A 35 -11.62 4.89 15.01
CA GLU A 35 -12.57 4.30 14.06
C GLU A 35 -11.94 4.15 12.68
N LYS A 36 -11.37 5.23 12.13
CA LYS A 36 -10.78 5.19 10.79
C LYS A 36 -9.58 4.24 10.72
N THR A 37 -8.78 4.18 11.78
CA THR A 37 -7.64 3.27 11.86
C THR A 37 -8.10 1.83 11.94
N ALA A 38 -9.13 1.52 12.75
CA ALA A 38 -9.71 0.19 12.85
C ALA A 38 -10.30 -0.28 11.52
N ASP A 39 -11.00 0.60 10.80
CA ASP A 39 -11.55 0.31 9.47
C ASP A 39 -10.44 0.03 8.45
N VAL A 40 -9.41 0.87 8.41
CA VAL A 40 -8.28 0.70 7.47
C VAL A 40 -7.54 -0.59 7.78
N ILE A 41 -7.26 -0.89 9.06
CA ILE A 41 -6.59 -2.12 9.47
C ILE A 41 -7.45 -3.33 9.11
N SER A 42 -8.75 -3.31 9.40
CA SER A 42 -9.66 -4.41 9.07
C SER A 42 -9.71 -4.66 7.56
N ALA A 43 -9.88 -3.61 6.76
CA ALA A 43 -9.89 -3.70 5.31
C ALA A 43 -8.54 -4.18 4.74
N ALA A 44 -7.42 -3.70 5.30
CA ALA A 44 -6.09 -4.15 4.91
C ALA A 44 -5.89 -5.63 5.25
N PHE A 45 -6.30 -6.07 6.44
CA PHE A 45 -6.17 -7.46 6.87
C PHE A 45 -6.91 -8.41 5.94
N SER A 46 -8.17 -8.09 5.59
CA SER A 46 -8.93 -8.89 4.63
C SER A 46 -8.27 -8.94 3.25
N ARG A 47 -7.79 -7.79 2.74
CA ARG A 47 -7.11 -7.74 1.43
C ARG A 47 -5.78 -8.51 1.43
N ILE A 48 -4.98 -8.34 2.48
CA ILE A 48 -3.69 -9.02 2.64
C ILE A 48 -3.91 -10.53 2.77
N ALA A 49 -4.91 -10.97 3.54
CA ALA A 49 -5.23 -12.40 3.66
C ALA A 49 -5.54 -13.02 2.28
N ILE A 50 -6.39 -12.37 1.48
CA ILE A 50 -6.70 -12.84 0.12
C ILE A 50 -5.43 -12.88 -0.75
N LEU A 51 -4.59 -11.85 -0.66
CA LEU A 51 -3.37 -11.74 -1.46
C LEU A 51 -2.35 -12.83 -1.07
N ILE A 52 -2.21 -13.13 0.22
CA ILE A 52 -1.37 -14.22 0.72
C ILE A 52 -1.90 -15.55 0.18
N PHE A 53 -3.19 -15.83 0.30
CA PHE A 53 -3.77 -17.08 -0.23
C PHE A 53 -3.56 -17.22 -1.73
N LEU A 54 -3.73 -16.16 -2.50
CA LEU A 54 -3.46 -16.15 -3.93
C LEU A 54 -2.00 -16.50 -4.23
N VAL A 55 -1.04 -15.89 -3.53
CA VAL A 55 0.39 -16.19 -3.68
C VAL A 55 0.68 -17.65 -3.32
N PHE A 56 0.11 -18.16 -2.23
CA PHE A 56 0.24 -19.57 -1.85
C PHE A 56 -0.28 -20.52 -2.93
N THR A 57 -1.47 -20.25 -3.48
CA THR A 57 -2.02 -21.03 -4.58
C THR A 57 -1.09 -21.03 -5.79
N LEU A 58 -0.53 -19.87 -6.16
CA LEU A 58 0.42 -19.77 -7.27
C LEU A 58 1.71 -20.55 -7.03
N ILE A 59 2.24 -20.54 -5.81
CA ILE A 59 3.44 -21.30 -5.44
C ILE A 59 3.17 -22.80 -5.57
N ILE A 60 2.08 -23.28 -4.97
CA ILE A 60 1.70 -24.71 -5.04
C ILE A 60 1.46 -25.12 -6.48
N LEU A 61 0.82 -24.27 -7.29
CA LEU A 61 0.59 -24.53 -8.70
C LEU A 61 1.91 -24.65 -9.47
N ASN A 62 2.88 -23.76 -9.26
CA ASN A 62 4.21 -23.86 -9.89
C ASN A 62 4.95 -25.15 -9.47
N ILE A 63 4.84 -25.54 -8.20
CA ILE A 63 5.41 -26.79 -7.70
C ILE A 63 4.73 -27.99 -8.38
N GLY A 64 3.40 -27.98 -8.50
CA GLY A 64 2.62 -29.00 -9.21
C GLY A 64 2.99 -29.11 -10.69
N LEU A 65 3.13 -27.98 -11.39
CA LEU A 65 3.62 -27.96 -12.77
C LEU A 65 5.03 -28.55 -12.87
N SER A 66 5.93 -28.19 -11.94
CA SER A 66 7.28 -28.73 -11.88
C SER A 66 7.26 -30.26 -11.71
N PHE A 67 6.42 -30.79 -10.81
CA PHE A 67 6.26 -32.23 -10.65
C PHE A 67 5.67 -32.89 -11.91
N TYR A 68 4.66 -32.30 -12.53
CA TYR A 68 4.05 -32.83 -13.75
C TYR A 68 5.06 -32.94 -14.90
N PHE A 69 5.85 -31.88 -15.14
CA PHE A 69 6.96 -31.94 -16.10
C PHE A 69 8.04 -32.92 -15.66
N GLY A 70 8.36 -32.97 -14.35
CA GLY A 70 9.34 -33.89 -13.78
C GLY A 70 8.98 -35.37 -13.98
N GLU A 71 7.70 -35.73 -13.88
CA GLU A 71 7.20 -37.08 -14.11
C GLU A 71 7.25 -37.46 -15.59
N LEU A 72 6.86 -36.54 -16.49
CA LEU A 72 6.96 -36.75 -17.94
C LEU A 72 8.41 -37.03 -18.38
N LEU A 73 9.37 -36.36 -17.75
CA LEU A 73 10.80 -36.48 -17.98
C LEU A 73 11.48 -37.58 -17.13
N HIS A 74 10.72 -38.39 -16.38
CA HIS A 74 11.16 -39.47 -15.47
C HIS A 74 12.13 -39.04 -14.34
N LYS A 75 12.53 -37.77 -14.28
CA LYS A 75 13.33 -37.21 -13.18
C LYS A 75 12.82 -35.84 -12.80
N THR A 76 12.46 -35.70 -11.52
CA THR A 76 11.90 -34.48 -10.91
C THR A 76 12.78 -33.24 -11.10
N TYR A 77 14.11 -33.42 -11.16
CA TYR A 77 15.05 -32.31 -11.36
C TYR A 77 14.85 -31.56 -12.69
N TYR A 78 14.39 -32.24 -13.75
CA TYR A 78 14.14 -31.59 -15.04
C TYR A 78 12.92 -30.67 -15.00
N GLY A 79 11.91 -30.99 -14.19
CA GLY A 79 10.73 -30.13 -14.01
C GLY A 79 11.11 -28.74 -13.48
N PHE A 80 11.93 -28.71 -12.42
CA PHE A 80 12.42 -27.44 -11.88
C PHE A 80 13.35 -26.71 -12.85
N PHE A 81 14.17 -27.45 -13.62
CA PHE A 81 15.08 -26.87 -14.61
C PHE A 81 14.33 -26.21 -15.77
N VAL A 82 13.25 -26.81 -16.26
CA VAL A 82 12.41 -26.24 -17.31
C VAL A 82 11.69 -24.98 -16.80
N VAL A 83 11.09 -25.03 -15.62
CA VAL A 83 10.39 -23.88 -15.03
C VAL A 83 11.36 -22.71 -14.78
N SER A 84 12.51 -22.98 -14.15
CA SER A 84 13.54 -21.96 -13.89
C SER A 84 14.18 -21.43 -15.18
N GLY A 85 14.42 -22.27 -16.18
CA GLY A 85 14.91 -21.87 -17.50
C GLY A 85 13.93 -20.94 -18.21
N PHE A 86 12.63 -21.23 -18.16
CA PHE A 86 11.59 -20.34 -18.69
C PHE A 86 11.60 -18.98 -18.01
N TYR A 87 11.64 -18.93 -16.68
CA TYR A 87 11.75 -17.67 -15.93
C TYR A 87 13.05 -16.92 -16.21
N ALA A 88 14.18 -17.62 -16.41
CA ALA A 88 15.45 -17.02 -16.78
C ALA A 88 15.40 -16.38 -18.17
N ILE A 89 14.79 -17.05 -19.17
CA ILE A 89 14.59 -16.50 -20.51
C ILE A 89 13.72 -15.24 -20.46
N ILE A 90 12.60 -15.26 -19.72
CA ILE A 90 11.75 -14.08 -19.53
C ILE A 90 12.56 -12.94 -18.89
N THR A 91 13.36 -13.24 -17.88
CA THR A 91 14.18 -12.23 -17.19
C THR A 91 15.20 -11.61 -18.13
N ILE A 92 15.85 -12.41 -18.98
CA ILE A 92 16.79 -11.93 -20.00
C ILE A 92 16.08 -11.06 -21.04
N ILE A 93 14.91 -11.49 -21.53
CA ILE A 93 14.09 -10.71 -22.47
C ILE A 93 13.70 -9.37 -21.84
N LEU A 94 13.21 -9.37 -20.60
CA LEU A 94 12.87 -8.14 -19.88
C LEU A 94 14.07 -7.24 -19.65
N TYR A 95 15.25 -7.79 -19.38
CA TYR A 95 16.48 -7.02 -19.21
C TYR A 95 16.93 -6.35 -20.52
N LEU A 96 16.86 -7.07 -21.64
CA LEU A 96 17.16 -6.52 -22.97
C LEU A 96 16.12 -5.47 -23.38
N LEU A 97 14.84 -5.74 -23.13
CA LEU A 97 13.74 -4.82 -23.43
C LEU A 97 13.80 -3.58 -22.54
N ARG A 98 14.20 -3.72 -21.27
CA ARG A 98 14.40 -2.63 -20.32
C ARG A 98 15.32 -1.56 -20.87
N ASN A 99 16.42 -1.95 -21.51
CA ASN A 99 17.35 -0.97 -22.04
C ASN A 99 16.76 -0.13 -23.20
N ARG A 100 15.82 -0.70 -23.98
CA ARG A 100 15.13 -0.03 -25.09
C ARG A 100 13.83 0.69 -24.68
N PHE A 101 13.06 0.15 -23.74
CA PHE A 101 11.74 0.66 -23.39
C PHE A 101 11.74 1.57 -22.15
N LEU A 102 12.45 1.18 -21.08
CA LEU A 102 12.44 1.96 -19.82
C LEU A 102 13.24 3.25 -19.97
N LYS A 103 14.35 3.24 -20.70
CA LYS A 103 15.18 4.45 -20.86
C LYS A 103 14.52 5.48 -21.80
N THR A 104 13.82 5.05 -22.84
CA THR A 104 13.30 5.97 -23.87
C THR A 104 11.86 6.38 -23.61
N LYS A 105 10.96 5.47 -23.19
CA LYS A 105 9.56 5.86 -22.91
C LYS A 105 9.43 6.64 -21.61
N VAL A 106 10.12 6.24 -20.53
CA VAL A 106 9.99 6.93 -19.24
C VAL A 106 10.63 8.31 -19.31
N SER A 107 11.84 8.45 -19.86
CA SER A 107 12.43 9.79 -20.05
C SER A 107 11.61 10.65 -21.00
N ASN A 108 11.12 10.13 -22.12
CA ASN A 108 10.30 10.95 -23.02
C ASN A 108 8.96 11.33 -22.37
N THR A 109 8.29 10.45 -21.62
CA THR A 109 7.06 10.80 -20.90
C THR A 109 7.32 11.82 -19.79
N ILE A 110 8.43 11.72 -19.06
CA ILE A 110 8.80 12.72 -18.06
C ILE A 110 9.12 14.07 -18.74
N ILE A 111 9.86 14.05 -19.84
CA ILE A 111 10.21 15.27 -20.61
C ILE A 111 8.96 15.90 -21.23
N ASP A 112 8.02 15.11 -21.75
CA ASP A 112 6.78 15.59 -22.37
C ASP A 112 5.79 16.14 -21.34
N ILE A 113 5.82 15.63 -20.10
CA ILE A 113 5.08 16.21 -18.97
C ILE A 113 5.71 17.56 -18.56
N LEU A 114 7.04 17.65 -18.52
CA LEU A 114 7.76 18.85 -18.09
C LEU A 114 7.82 19.96 -19.15
N LEU A 115 7.89 19.63 -20.44
CA LEU A 115 7.92 20.61 -21.54
C LEU A 115 6.54 21.09 -21.96
N LYS A 116 5.46 20.46 -21.48
CA LYS A 116 4.08 20.87 -21.72
C LYS A 116 3.57 21.89 -20.70
N GLU A 117 4.47 22.42 -19.88
CA GLU A 117 4.20 23.46 -18.87
C GLU A 117 4.66 24.87 -19.32
N ASP A 118 4.81 25.09 -20.63
CA ASP A 118 4.86 26.41 -21.28
C ASP A 118 3.75 26.55 -22.34
#